data_AF-A0A0G4PHA0-F1
#
_entry.id   AF-A0A0G4PHA0-F1
#
_cell.length_a   1.000
_cell.length_b   1.000
_cell.length_c   1.000
_cell.angle_alpha   90.00
_cell.angle_beta   90.00
_cell.angle_gamma   90.00
#
_symmetry.space_group_name_H-M   'P 1'
#
loop_
_entity.id
_entity.type
_entity.pdbx_description
1 polymer ?
#
loop_
_entity_poly.entity_id
_entity_poly.type
_entity_poly.pdbx_seq_one_letter_code
_entity_poly.pdbx_strand_id
1 'polypeptide(L)'
;MSNREQLRSPYQRTFQKECRAFVKRAEATADHARKYPNNHELEPNNGVYKGIISLLWRIARVKDTGLDMVAETPRCSLVLKQRSYWFIRDLADQTEFEDECDDIEARLEGLKQKVQRREIENLWVAGFLESTALRIQDQFRV
;
A
#
# COMPACT_ATOMS: atom_id res chain seq x y z
N MET A 1 2.24 3.09 -34.33
CA MET A 1 3.32 4.03 -33.99
C MET A 1 3.09 4.53 -32.57
N SER A 2 4.12 4.42 -31.72
CA SER A 2 4.07 4.53 -30.26
C SER A 2 3.74 5.96 -29.80
N ASN A 3 2.54 6.16 -29.28
CA ASN A 3 2.13 7.45 -28.71
C ASN A 3 2.61 7.51 -27.25
N ARG A 4 3.81 8.07 -27.10
CA ARG A 4 4.26 8.91 -25.99
C ARG A 4 3.84 8.41 -24.61
N GLU A 5 4.79 7.84 -23.87
CA GLU A 5 4.88 8.15 -22.45
C GLU A 5 4.72 9.67 -22.33
N GLN A 6 3.52 10.15 -21.98
CA GLN A 6 3.38 11.44 -21.32
C GLN A 6 4.48 11.44 -20.27
N LEU A 7 5.44 12.35 -20.39
CA LEU A 7 6.60 12.48 -19.49
C LEU A 7 6.07 12.48 -18.05
N ARG A 8 5.99 11.30 -17.44
CA ARG A 8 5.51 11.17 -16.06
C ARG A 8 6.49 11.96 -15.23
N SER A 9 5.96 12.87 -14.43
CA SER A 9 6.81 13.69 -13.58
C SER A 9 7.70 12.78 -12.72
N PRO A 10 8.91 13.22 -12.36
CA PRO A 10 9.77 12.46 -11.46
C PRO A 10 9.05 12.02 -10.19
N TYR A 11 8.19 12.88 -9.64
CA TYR A 11 7.34 12.57 -8.48
C TYR A 11 6.31 11.48 -8.76
N GLN A 12 5.59 11.53 -9.89
CA GLN A 12 4.66 10.47 -10.27
C GLN A 12 5.39 9.13 -10.45
N ARG A 13 6.59 9.15 -11.02
CA ARG A 13 7.41 7.93 -11.17
C ARG A 13 7.84 7.35 -9.82
N THR A 14 8.26 8.22 -8.89
CA THR A 14 8.65 7.82 -7.53
C THR A 14 7.47 7.25 -6.77
N PHE A 15 6.33 7.94 -6.75
CA PHE A 15 5.10 7.45 -6.13
C PHE A 15 4.71 6.06 -6.66
N GLN A 16 4.61 5.91 -7.98
CA GLN A 16 4.26 4.62 -8.58
C GLN A 16 5.30 3.53 -8.33
N LYS A 17 6.58 3.88 -8.17
CA LYS A 17 7.63 2.94 -7.76
C LYS A 17 7.39 2.45 -6.34
N GLU A 18 7.06 3.34 -5.40
CA GLU A 18 6.76 2.94 -4.02
C GLU A 18 5.48 2.11 -3.94
N CYS A 19 4.43 2.44 -4.69
CA CYS A 19 3.22 1.61 -4.76
C CYS A 19 3.55 0.19 -5.27
N ARG A 20 4.32 0.06 -6.37
CA ARG A 20 4.78 -1.27 -6.84
C ARG A 20 5.58 -2.03 -5.79
N ALA A 21 6.42 -1.32 -5.05
CA ALA A 21 7.25 -1.93 -4.03
C ALA A 21 6.42 -2.41 -2.82
N PHE A 22 5.38 -1.66 -2.44
CA PHE A 22 4.37 -2.09 -1.48
C PHE A 22 3.65 -3.36 -1.96
N VAL A 23 3.07 -3.30 -3.16
CA VAL A 23 2.31 -4.40 -3.78
C VAL A 23 3.12 -5.69 -3.84
N LYS A 24 4.34 -5.63 -4.41
CA LYS A 24 5.23 -6.78 -4.51
C LYS A 24 5.54 -7.39 -3.15
N ARG A 25 5.69 -6.56 -2.11
CA ARG A 25 5.95 -7.04 -0.75
C ARG A 25 4.71 -7.66 -0.13
N ALA A 26 3.53 -7.11 -0.40
CA ALA A 26 2.25 -7.62 0.09
C ALA A 26 1.97 -8.99 -0.50
N GLU A 27 2.09 -9.13 -1.82
CA GLU A 27 1.97 -10.41 -2.55
C GLU A 27 2.96 -11.45 -2.02
N ALA A 28 4.25 -11.10 -1.90
CA ALA A 28 5.25 -12.04 -1.38
C ALA A 28 4.97 -12.48 0.07
N THR A 29 4.42 -11.58 0.89
CA THR A 29 4.06 -11.90 2.29
C THR A 29 2.79 -12.77 2.32
N ALA A 30 1.82 -12.51 1.45
CA ALA A 30 0.61 -13.31 1.32
C ALA A 30 0.92 -14.74 0.81
N ASP A 31 1.80 -14.87 -0.19
CA ASP A 31 2.27 -16.16 -0.69
C ASP A 31 2.97 -16.97 0.39
N HIS A 32 3.82 -16.32 1.20
CA HIS A 32 4.45 -16.96 2.35
C HIS A 32 3.40 -17.41 3.37
N ALA A 33 2.43 -16.55 3.70
CA ALA A 33 1.35 -16.86 4.62
C ALA A 33 0.45 -18.02 4.14
N ARG A 34 0.20 -18.14 2.84
CA ARG A 34 -0.53 -19.27 2.24
C ARG A 34 0.23 -20.59 2.31
N LYS A 35 1.55 -20.56 2.10
CA LYS A 35 2.40 -21.76 2.21
C LYS A 35 2.41 -22.34 3.61
N TYR A 36 2.19 -21.49 4.62
CA TYR A 36 2.17 -21.86 6.03
C TYR A 36 0.87 -21.39 6.67
N PRO A 37 -0.27 -22.03 6.38
CA PRO A 37 -1.59 -21.51 6.75
C PRO A 37 -1.82 -21.43 8.27
N ASN A 38 -1.20 -22.34 9.02
CA ASN A 38 -1.31 -22.40 10.47
C ASN A 38 -0.33 -21.42 11.13
N ASN A 39 -0.78 -20.71 12.16
CA ASN A 39 0.02 -19.74 12.91
C ASN A 39 0.79 -20.34 14.10
N HIS A 40 0.69 -21.66 14.30
CA HIS A 40 1.29 -22.36 15.45
C HIS A 40 2.81 -22.48 15.33
N GLU A 41 3.33 -22.57 14.09
CA GLU A 41 4.75 -22.65 13.84
C GLU A 41 5.41 -21.26 14.00
N LEU A 42 6.41 -21.19 14.88
CA LEU A 42 7.08 -19.93 15.22
C LEU A 42 7.75 -19.26 14.02
N GLU A 43 8.54 -20.01 13.26
CA GLU A 43 9.34 -19.47 12.15
C GLU A 43 8.47 -18.93 10.99
N PRO A 44 7.48 -19.68 10.47
CA PRO A 44 6.60 -19.13 9.45
C PRO A 44 5.83 -17.91 9.91
N ASN A 45 5.29 -17.91 11.14
CA ASN A 45 4.56 -16.80 11.72
C ASN A 45 5.46 -15.56 11.92
N ASN A 46 6.73 -15.76 12.29
CA ASN A 46 7.74 -14.69 12.34
C ASN A 46 8.04 -14.12 10.94
N GLY A 47 8.03 -14.96 9.90
CA GLY A 47 8.12 -14.52 8.50
C GLY A 47 6.97 -13.58 8.11
N VAL A 48 5.73 -13.93 8.46
CA VAL A 48 4.55 -13.09 8.25
C VAL A 48 4.67 -11.78 9.03
N TYR A 49 5.06 -11.84 10.31
CA TYR A 49 5.27 -10.66 11.16
C TYR A 49 6.27 -9.66 10.56
N LYS A 50 7.45 -10.15 10.11
CA LYS A 50 8.45 -9.32 9.42
C LYS A 50 7.93 -8.78 8.08
N GLY A 51 7.07 -9.53 7.40
CA GLY A 51 6.33 -9.08 6.22
C GLY A 51 5.49 -7.84 6.52
N ILE A 52 4.66 -7.92 7.55
CA ILE A 52 3.77 -6.83 8.00
C ILE A 52 4.57 -5.60 8.44
N ILE A 53 5.65 -5.75 9.21
CA ILE A 53 6.51 -4.61 9.58
C ILE A 53 7.07 -3.91 8.34
N SER A 54 7.53 -4.68 7.35
CA SER A 54 8.02 -4.08 6.11
C SER A 54 6.93 -3.34 5.36
N LEU A 55 5.68 -3.79 5.44
CA LEU A 55 4.54 -3.13 4.78
C LEU A 55 4.15 -1.83 5.48
N LEU A 56 4.22 -1.78 6.82
CA LEU A 56 4.01 -0.54 7.58
C LEU A 56 4.97 0.57 7.12
N TRP A 57 6.26 0.26 7.00
CA TRP A 57 7.22 1.22 6.46
C TRP A 57 6.90 1.62 5.01
N ARG A 58 6.46 0.68 4.18
CA ARG A 58 6.16 0.95 2.76
C ARG A 58 4.90 1.78 2.56
N ILE A 59 3.84 1.58 3.37
CA ILE A 59 2.63 2.40 3.23
C ILE A 59 2.91 3.85 3.62
N ALA A 60 3.73 4.08 4.64
CA ALA A 60 4.20 5.44 4.97
C ALA A 60 4.95 6.08 3.78
N ARG A 61 5.84 5.32 3.11
CA ARG A 61 6.52 5.81 1.89
C ARG A 61 5.56 6.09 0.73
N VAL A 62 4.52 5.27 0.55
CA VAL A 62 3.47 5.52 -0.44
C VAL A 62 2.75 6.82 -0.12
N LYS A 63 2.36 7.03 1.15
CA LYS A 63 1.72 8.25 1.65
C LYS A 63 2.59 9.49 1.37
N ASP A 64 3.82 9.50 1.88
CA ASP A 64 4.78 10.61 1.70
C ASP A 64 4.94 10.98 0.22
N THR A 65 5.21 9.99 -0.63
CA THR A 65 5.49 10.23 -2.05
C THR A 65 4.22 10.59 -2.84
N GLY A 66 3.04 10.18 -2.38
CA GLY A 66 1.75 10.60 -2.93
C GLY A 66 1.48 12.08 -2.66
N LEU A 67 1.71 12.52 -1.41
CA LEU A 67 1.59 13.93 -1.03
C LEU A 67 2.61 14.81 -1.76
N ASP A 68 3.87 14.38 -1.85
CA ASP A 68 4.91 15.06 -2.65
C ASP A 68 4.47 15.22 -4.12
N MET A 69 3.90 14.16 -4.71
CA MET A 69 3.43 14.21 -6.10
C MET A 69 2.28 15.21 -6.28
N VAL A 70 1.32 15.26 -5.35
CA VAL A 70 0.21 16.21 -5.39
C VAL A 70 0.70 17.64 -5.25
N ALA A 71 1.61 17.90 -4.30
CA ALA A 71 2.16 19.22 -4.03
C ALA A 71 3.01 19.75 -5.20
N GLU A 72 3.94 18.94 -5.70
CA GLU A 72 4.93 19.36 -6.69
C GLU A 72 4.39 19.27 -8.12
N THR A 73 3.46 18.34 -8.36
CA THR A 73 2.96 18.05 -9.71
C THR A 73 1.43 17.94 -9.77
N PRO A 74 0.68 18.98 -9.33
CA PRO A 74 -0.78 18.94 -9.23
C PRO A 74 -1.50 18.82 -10.58
N ARG A 75 -0.77 18.98 -11.69
CA ARG A 75 -1.26 18.83 -13.07
C ARG A 75 -0.85 17.50 -13.72
N CYS A 76 -0.23 16.57 -12.99
CA CYS A 76 0.12 15.27 -13.55
C CYS A 76 -1.14 14.46 -13.86
N SER A 77 -1.02 13.50 -14.78
CA SER A 77 -2.18 12.74 -15.26
C SER A 77 -2.93 11.99 -14.16
N LEU A 78 -2.21 11.57 -13.11
CA LEU A 78 -2.77 10.78 -12.01
C LEU A 78 -3.59 11.68 -11.07
N VAL A 79 -3.05 12.84 -10.71
CA VAL A 79 -3.73 13.85 -9.89
C VAL A 79 -4.96 14.41 -10.61
N LEU A 80 -4.84 14.73 -11.90
CA LEU A 80 -5.96 15.26 -12.68
C LEU A 80 -7.12 14.26 -12.83
N LYS A 81 -6.82 12.96 -12.98
CA LYS A 81 -7.85 11.92 -13.17
C LYS A 81 -8.70 11.69 -11.93
N GLN A 82 -8.15 11.94 -10.74
CA GLN A 82 -8.82 11.66 -9.47
C GLN A 82 -8.80 12.89 -8.57
N ARG A 83 -9.06 14.08 -9.13
CA ARG A 83 -8.89 15.34 -8.40
C ARG A 83 -9.69 15.39 -7.09
N SER A 84 -10.89 14.78 -7.03
CA SER A 84 -11.70 14.71 -5.81
C SER A 84 -11.07 13.84 -4.72
N TYR A 85 -10.32 12.79 -5.09
CA TYR A 85 -9.61 11.90 -4.17
C TYR A 85 -8.37 12.57 -3.57
N TRP A 86 -7.66 13.35 -4.39
CA TRP A 86 -6.45 14.08 -3.97
C TRP A 86 -6.72 15.42 -3.31
N PHE A 87 -7.92 15.98 -3.45
CA PHE A 87 -8.28 17.29 -2.90
C PHE A 87 -9.72 17.26 -2.40
N ILE A 88 -9.90 17.08 -1.09
CA ILE A 88 -11.21 17.24 -0.46
C ILE A 88 -11.47 18.76 -0.35
N ARG A 89 -12.51 19.25 -1.01
CA ARG A 89 -12.80 20.70 -1.11
C ARG A 89 -13.05 21.38 0.24
N ASP A 90 -13.50 20.64 1.23
CA ASP A 90 -13.90 21.16 2.55
C ASP A 90 -12.78 21.03 3.61
N LEU A 91 -11.75 20.23 3.33
CA LEU A 91 -10.60 19.98 4.19
C LEU A 91 -9.35 20.21 3.36
N ALA A 92 -8.96 21.49 3.22
CA ALA A 92 -7.84 21.91 2.38
C ALA A 92 -6.50 21.21 2.71
N ASP A 93 -6.43 20.54 3.87
CA ASP A 93 -5.23 19.90 4.42
C ASP A 93 -5.32 18.35 4.49
N GLN A 94 -6.46 17.72 4.17
CA GLN A 94 -6.61 16.24 4.20
C GLN A 94 -7.18 15.70 2.90
N THR A 95 -6.65 14.57 2.46
CA THR A 95 -7.02 13.91 1.20
C THR A 95 -7.62 12.54 1.48
N GLU A 96 -8.57 12.07 0.65
CA GLU A 96 -9.12 10.70 0.80
C GLU A 96 -8.00 9.64 0.67
N PHE A 97 -6.93 10.00 -0.05
CA PHE A 97 -5.70 9.22 -0.15
C PHE A 97 -4.97 9.06 1.19
N GLU A 98 -4.86 10.14 1.96
CA GLU A 98 -4.19 10.13 3.26
C GLU A 98 -4.97 9.27 4.25
N ASP A 99 -6.29 9.48 4.32
CA ASP A 99 -7.19 8.65 5.14
C ASP A 99 -7.08 7.16 4.77
N GLU A 100 -7.02 6.83 3.47
CA GLU A 100 -6.84 5.46 3.03
C GLU A 100 -5.48 4.87 3.44
N CYS A 101 -4.41 5.66 3.35
CA CYS A 101 -3.10 5.21 3.79
C CYS A 101 -3.08 4.97 5.31
N ASP A 102 -3.68 5.85 6.09
CA ASP A 102 -3.79 5.75 7.54
C ASP A 102 -4.66 4.55 7.95
N ASP A 103 -5.77 4.29 7.24
CA ASP A 103 -6.60 3.10 7.43
C ASP A 103 -5.82 1.80 7.15
N ILE A 104 -5.04 1.77 6.07
CA ILE A 104 -4.18 0.62 5.76
C ILE A 104 -3.12 0.44 6.85
N GLU A 105 -2.49 1.52 7.30
CA GLU A 105 -1.51 1.52 8.38
C GLU A 105 -2.10 0.97 9.68
N ALA A 106 -3.26 1.48 10.11
CA ALA A 106 -3.95 1.02 11.30
C ALA A 106 -4.33 -0.47 11.22
N ARG A 107 -4.81 -0.94 10.06
CA ARG A 107 -5.14 -2.35 9.85
C ARG A 107 -3.89 -3.24 9.88
N LEU A 108 -2.78 -2.81 9.27
CA LEU A 108 -1.50 -3.51 9.34
C LEU A 108 -0.96 -3.57 10.77
N GLU A 109 -1.08 -2.50 11.55
CA GLU A 109 -0.68 -2.45 12.96
C GLU A 109 -1.51 -3.44 13.79
N GLY A 110 -2.83 -3.50 13.57
CA GLY A 110 -3.70 -4.49 14.20
C GLY A 110 -3.33 -5.93 13.82
N LEU A 111 -3.00 -6.18 12.56
CA LEU A 111 -2.54 -7.50 12.10
C LEU A 111 -1.19 -7.87 12.73
N LYS A 112 -0.25 -6.92 12.81
CA LYS A 112 1.06 -7.12 13.44
C LYS A 112 0.90 -7.65 14.87
N GLN A 113 0.04 -7.02 15.66
CA GLN A 113 -0.24 -7.43 17.05
C GLN A 113 -0.88 -8.83 17.11
N LYS A 114 -1.88 -9.11 16.28
CA LYS A 114 -2.56 -10.41 16.24
C LYS A 114 -1.63 -11.53 15.80
N VAL A 115 -0.79 -11.31 14.79
CA VAL A 115 0.22 -12.28 14.33
C VAL A 115 1.24 -12.53 15.42
N GLN A 116 1.74 -11.49 16.09
CA GLN A 116 2.68 -11.64 17.21
C GLN A 116 2.11 -12.50 18.35
N ARG A 117 0.84 -12.31 18.67
CA ARG A 117 0.11 -13.08 19.70
C ARG A 117 -0.42 -14.42 19.20
N ARG A 118 -0.27 -14.73 17.90
CA ARG A 118 -0.83 -15.92 17.23
C ARG A 118 -2.36 -16.03 17.37
N GLU A 119 -3.03 -14.89 17.34
CA GLU A 119 -4.49 -14.75 17.45
C GLU A 119 -5.21 -14.76 16.09
N ILE A 120 -4.45 -14.86 15.00
CA ILE A 120 -4.97 -14.87 13.63
C ILE A 120 -4.22 -15.88 12.78
N GLU A 121 -4.93 -16.65 11.97
CA GLU A 121 -4.30 -17.60 11.04
C GLU A 121 -3.67 -16.87 9.87
N ASN A 122 -2.62 -17.45 9.30
CA ASN A 122 -1.89 -16.83 8.21
C ASN A 122 -2.74 -16.69 6.94
N LEU A 123 -3.75 -17.55 6.75
CA LEU A 123 -4.69 -17.44 5.62
C LEU A 123 -5.51 -16.14 5.66
N TRP A 124 -5.96 -15.72 6.84
CA TRP A 124 -6.67 -14.44 6.99
C TRP A 124 -5.75 -13.25 6.69
N VAL A 125 -4.49 -13.34 7.12
CA VAL A 125 -3.47 -12.33 6.79
C VAL A 125 -3.25 -12.27 5.28
N ALA A 126 -3.12 -13.43 4.61
CA ALA A 126 -2.94 -13.49 3.15
C ALA A 126 -4.07 -12.79 2.40
N GLY A 127 -5.33 -13.12 2.72
CA GLY A 127 -6.49 -12.51 2.06
C GLY A 127 -6.55 -10.99 2.25
N PHE A 128 -6.23 -10.50 3.45
CA PHE A 128 -6.11 -9.06 3.67
C PHE A 128 -5.04 -8.42 2.78
N LEU A 129 -3.84 -9.01 2.74
CA LEU A 129 -2.70 -8.46 2.01
C LEU A 129 -2.95 -8.42 0.50
N GLU A 130 -3.55 -9.47 -0.04
CA GLU A 130 -3.94 -9.56 -1.46
C GLU A 130 -5.00 -8.51 -1.82
N SER A 131 -6.04 -8.38 -1.01
CA SER A 131 -7.09 -7.38 -1.26
C SER A 131 -6.53 -5.96 -1.24
N THR A 132 -5.57 -5.68 -0.35
CA THR A 132 -4.91 -4.38 -0.25
C THR A 132 -3.96 -4.14 -1.43
N ALA A 133 -3.20 -5.16 -1.84
CA ALA A 133 -2.32 -5.09 -3.01
C ALA A 133 -3.13 -4.79 -4.29
N LEU A 134 -4.22 -5.52 -4.50
CA LEU A 134 -5.10 -5.34 -5.65
C LEU A 134 -5.71 -3.93 -5.69
N ARG A 135 -6.19 -3.43 -4.54
CA ARG A 135 -6.73 -2.06 -4.41
C ARG A 135 -5.71 -1.01 -4.86
N ILE A 136 -4.46 -1.11 -4.39
CA ILE A 136 -3.38 -0.18 -4.77
C ILE A 136 -3.00 -0.31 -6.25
N GLN A 137 -2.94 -1.55 -6.79
CA GLN A 137 -2.70 -1.81 -8.20
C GLN A 137 -3.76 -1.14 -9.08
N ASP A 138 -5.03 -1.34 -8.78
CA ASP A 138 -6.15 -0.83 -9.55
C ASP A 138 -6.24 0.70 -9.49
N GLN A 139 -6.13 1.26 -8.28
CA GLN A 139 -6.26 2.70 -8.05
C GLN A 139 -5.15 3.50 -8.75
N PHE A 140 -3.90 3.04 -8.65
CA PHE A 140 -2.73 3.79 -9.15
C PHE A 140 -2.15 3.28 -10.47
N ARG A 141 -2.73 2.19 -11.02
CA ARG A 141 -2.33 1.52 -12.27
C ARG A 141 -0.85 1.13 -12.25
N VAL A 142 -0.46 0.38 -11.22
CA VAL A 142 0.94 0.08 -10.89
C VAL A 142 1.33 -1.37 -11.05
#